data_AF-A0A1H9G2D3-F1
#
_entry.id   AF-A0A1H9G2D3-F1
#
_cell.length_a   1.000
_cell.length_b   1.000
_cell.length_c   1.000
_cell.angle_alpha   90.00
_cell.angle_beta   90.00
_cell.angle_gamma   90.00
#
_symmetry.space_group_name_H-M   'P 1'
#
loop_
_entity.id
_entity.type
_entity.pdbx_description
1 polymer ?
#
loop_
_entity_poly.entity_id
_entity_poly.type
_entity_poly.pdbx_seq_one_letter_code
_entity_poly.pdbx_strand_id
1 'polypeptide(L)'
;MPVPQPTGSIHRAAAGLDVPGGPDVPEAAEFAAALTALAAELDPAAGWYGVFARRDPEGLAACLAGRRIPPWDVVASLLDDLTVRRGPRRARPRAAWLRTLYLASLTACDEAAGDPRRRAAELRDVLARTLREQRHAAHREQALARALVAGGHPAGAGRLAADLAWARDDRARATARCRELRERLAALVARTGADPGHEPEHGPEHGLGSGRLPSPPPPSGPVRARPRGARFAGLETGARADPAAAPAGPVPASAVPAPRGARFAGAGDEGDERTARPKDPAEAAARAARARRECDETVARLAGLRARGRTGEAHALLCEAAGRPAPLLPVLVERLEQAGMDADVADLLWEAACLPPGPLAEAAGALAAAGRAGDCGRLLRQAAARPAAEVAAAALALHGAGLGSGAVELLSAVVRARRPEEAAEAVAADPAALTPLLLAAAARVSDRRRRDIEGVLARGRPVAGR
;
A
#
# COMPACT_ATOMS: atom_id res chain seq x y z
N MET A 1 -14.84 -1.79 7.37
CA MET A 1 -14.17 -1.47 6.10
C MET A 1 -13.23 -2.62 5.77
N PRO A 2 -13.21 -3.15 4.54
CA PRO A 2 -12.06 -3.94 4.10
C PRO A 2 -10.83 -3.02 4.07
N VAL A 3 -9.68 -3.50 4.56
CA VAL A 3 -8.42 -2.75 4.44
C VAL A 3 -7.98 -2.85 2.97
N PRO A 4 -7.90 -1.74 2.21
CA PRO A 4 -7.45 -1.80 0.82
C PRO A 4 -6.01 -2.28 0.76
N GLN A 5 -5.71 -3.23 -0.12
CA GLN A 5 -4.36 -3.79 -0.24
C GLN A 5 -3.39 -2.73 -0.76
N PRO A 6 -2.22 -2.51 -0.11
CA PRO A 6 -1.32 -1.43 -0.49
C PRO A 6 -0.59 -1.74 -1.81
N THR A 7 -0.95 -1.03 -2.89
CA THR A 7 -0.24 -1.16 -4.17
C THR A 7 1.07 -0.35 -4.18
N GLY A 8 2.20 -1.06 -4.22
CA GLY A 8 3.52 -0.48 -4.55
C GLY A 8 4.35 0.01 -3.37
N SER A 9 5.47 -0.69 -3.13
CA SER A 9 6.61 -0.32 -2.27
C SER A 9 6.27 0.48 -1.02
N ILE A 10 5.69 -0.19 -0.04
CA ILE A 10 5.66 0.26 1.36
C ILE A 10 6.47 -0.76 2.17
N HIS A 11 7.00 -0.36 3.31
CA HIS A 11 8.04 -1.03 4.09
C HIS A 11 7.79 -2.54 4.33
N ARG A 12 8.86 -3.34 4.52
CA ARG A 12 8.76 -4.58 5.34
C ARG A 12 8.00 -4.21 6.62
N ALA A 13 7.22 -5.13 7.19
CA ALA A 13 6.64 -4.81 8.50
C ALA A 13 7.78 -4.45 9.46
N ALA A 14 7.44 -3.53 10.35
CA ALA A 14 8.38 -2.69 11.06
C ALA A 14 9.69 -3.36 11.49
N ALA A 15 10.78 -2.59 11.41
CA ALA A 15 11.93 -2.79 12.28
C ALA A 15 11.51 -2.51 13.74
N GLY A 16 10.79 -3.47 14.33
CA GLY A 16 10.64 -3.57 15.77
C GLY A 16 12.00 -3.78 16.42
N LEU A 17 12.06 -3.47 17.71
CA LEU A 17 13.31 -3.55 18.45
C LEU A 17 13.48 -4.97 18.97
N ASP A 18 14.56 -5.61 18.57
CA ASP A 18 14.94 -6.91 19.10
C ASP A 18 15.18 -6.79 20.61
N VAL A 19 14.67 -7.76 21.37
CA VAL A 19 14.76 -7.77 22.83
C VAL A 19 16.12 -8.36 23.22
N PRO A 20 17.00 -7.59 23.88
CA PRO A 20 18.28 -8.13 24.34
C PRO A 20 18.03 -9.19 25.40
N GLY A 21 18.63 -10.38 25.22
CA GLY A 21 18.40 -11.56 26.07
C GLY A 21 17.28 -12.49 25.62
N GLY A 22 16.37 -12.07 24.73
CA GLY A 22 15.21 -12.87 24.34
C GLY A 22 14.00 -12.66 25.28
N PRO A 23 13.09 -13.63 25.44
CA PRO A 23 11.84 -13.45 26.19
C PRO A 23 12.01 -13.36 27.72
N ASP A 24 13.24 -13.27 28.22
CA ASP A 24 13.60 -13.31 29.65
C ASP A 24 13.30 -11.99 30.40
N VAL A 25 12.87 -10.94 29.69
CA VAL A 25 12.40 -9.68 30.29
C VAL A 25 10.90 -9.79 30.65
N PRO A 26 10.50 -9.78 31.94
CA PRO A 26 9.12 -10.10 32.35
C PRO A 26 8.06 -9.20 31.71
N GLU A 27 8.31 -7.89 31.63
CA GLU A 27 7.39 -6.91 31.07
C GLU A 27 7.22 -7.10 29.54
N ALA A 28 8.28 -7.55 28.85
CA ALA A 28 8.22 -7.87 27.44
C ALA A 28 7.45 -9.18 27.20
N ALA A 29 7.60 -10.17 28.08
CA ALA A 29 6.82 -11.41 28.06
C ALA A 29 5.33 -11.14 28.36
N GLU A 30 5.00 -10.29 29.35
CA GLU A 30 3.62 -9.89 29.64
C GLU A 30 2.99 -9.15 28.45
N PHE A 31 3.72 -8.19 27.86
CA PHE A 31 3.26 -7.50 26.65
C PHE A 31 3.06 -8.45 25.46
N ALA A 32 3.96 -9.42 25.26
CA ALA A 32 3.83 -10.42 24.20
C ALA A 32 2.66 -11.38 24.42
N ALA A 33 2.39 -11.79 25.65
CA ALA A 33 1.20 -12.57 26.01
C ALA A 33 -0.09 -11.76 25.77
N ALA A 34 -0.10 -10.48 26.14
CA ALA A 34 -1.20 -9.55 25.88
C ALA A 34 -1.45 -9.33 24.38
N LEU A 35 -0.37 -9.22 23.58
CA LEU A 35 -0.40 -9.09 22.13
C LEU A 35 -0.88 -10.39 21.45
N THR A 36 -0.48 -11.55 21.96
CA THR A 36 -0.95 -12.87 21.50
C THR A 36 -2.43 -13.07 21.78
N ALA A 37 -2.90 -12.69 22.98
CA ALA A 37 -4.32 -12.67 23.31
C ALA A 37 -5.12 -11.68 22.44
N LEU A 38 -4.54 -10.54 22.04
CA LEU A 38 -5.14 -9.65 21.03
C LEU A 38 -5.22 -10.35 19.66
N ALA A 39 -4.12 -10.93 19.17
CA ALA A 39 -4.06 -11.59 17.86
C ALA A 39 -5.05 -12.76 17.74
N ALA A 40 -5.26 -13.55 18.80
CA ALA A 40 -6.27 -14.60 18.87
C ALA A 40 -7.72 -14.07 18.74
N GLU A 41 -7.95 -12.79 19.01
CA GLU A 41 -9.22 -12.10 18.78
C GLU A 41 -9.35 -11.45 17.39
N LEU A 42 -8.39 -11.62 16.48
CA LEU A 42 -8.43 -11.06 15.13
C LEU A 42 -8.66 -12.14 14.06
N ASP A 43 -8.98 -11.71 12.85
CA ASP A 43 -9.16 -12.59 11.70
C ASP A 43 -7.84 -12.68 10.90
N PRO A 44 -7.19 -13.85 10.79
CA PRO A 44 -5.93 -13.99 10.05
C PRO A 44 -6.08 -13.80 8.54
N ALA A 45 -7.29 -13.90 7.98
CA ALA A 45 -7.54 -13.65 6.56
C ALA A 45 -7.74 -12.14 6.25
N ALA A 46 -8.28 -11.38 7.20
CA ALA A 46 -8.75 -10.01 7.02
C ALA A 46 -7.99 -8.98 7.88
N GLY A 47 -8.40 -7.71 7.77
CA GLY A 47 -7.85 -6.61 8.57
C GLY A 47 -6.37 -6.32 8.36
N TRP A 48 -5.82 -5.49 9.23
CA TRP A 48 -4.39 -5.24 9.35
C TRP A 48 -3.61 -6.47 9.82
N TYR A 49 -4.18 -7.29 10.70
CA TYR A 49 -3.56 -8.51 11.18
C TYR A 49 -3.22 -9.47 10.04
N GLY A 50 -4.17 -9.75 9.14
CA GLY A 50 -3.91 -10.55 7.93
C GLY A 50 -2.93 -9.88 6.95
N VAL A 51 -2.92 -8.54 6.86
CA VAL A 51 -1.93 -7.81 6.05
C VAL A 51 -0.51 -7.97 6.63
N PHE A 52 -0.32 -7.83 7.94
CA PHE A 52 0.98 -8.02 8.58
C PHE A 52 1.44 -9.47 8.50
N ALA A 53 0.55 -10.43 8.77
CA ALA A 53 0.87 -11.86 8.71
C ALA A 53 1.34 -12.32 7.31
N ARG A 54 0.75 -11.78 6.23
CA ARG A 54 1.21 -12.06 4.85
C ARG A 54 2.50 -11.34 4.46
N ARG A 55 2.78 -10.18 5.06
CA ARG A 55 3.88 -9.28 4.66
C ARG A 55 5.20 -9.57 5.37
N ASP A 56 5.11 -9.96 6.64
CA ASP A 56 6.27 -10.27 7.49
C ASP A 56 5.86 -11.32 8.54
N PRO A 57 5.64 -12.58 8.13
CA PRO A 57 5.24 -13.64 9.05
C PRO A 57 6.29 -13.87 10.13
N GLU A 58 7.58 -13.75 9.81
CA GLU A 58 8.69 -13.94 10.75
C GLU A 58 8.76 -12.81 11.79
N GLY A 59 8.67 -11.55 11.37
CA GLY A 59 8.65 -10.41 12.27
C GLY A 59 7.42 -10.39 13.17
N LEU A 60 6.25 -10.73 12.64
CA LEU A 60 5.03 -10.87 13.46
C LEU A 60 5.17 -12.03 14.47
N ALA A 61 5.66 -13.20 14.05
CA ALA A 61 5.91 -14.32 14.94
C ALA A 61 6.95 -14.01 16.03
N ALA A 62 8.00 -13.23 15.70
CA ALA A 62 8.97 -12.76 16.68
C ALA A 62 8.36 -11.79 17.71
N CYS A 63 7.39 -10.97 17.30
CA CYS A 63 6.66 -10.08 18.21
C CYS A 63 5.72 -10.84 19.15
N LEU A 64 4.94 -11.79 18.60
CA LEU A 64 4.04 -12.64 19.39
C LEU A 64 4.81 -13.54 20.38
N ALA A 65 6.00 -13.98 20.00
CA ALA A 65 6.90 -14.77 20.86
C ALA A 65 7.80 -13.93 21.79
N GLY A 66 7.57 -12.61 21.92
CA GLY A 66 8.30 -11.73 22.85
C GLY A 66 9.78 -11.50 22.52
N ARG A 67 10.27 -11.93 21.35
CA ARG A 67 11.67 -11.71 20.91
C ARG A 67 11.90 -10.33 20.32
N ARG A 68 10.84 -9.62 19.96
CA ARG A 68 10.86 -8.28 19.36
C ARG A 68 9.68 -7.46 19.88
N ILE A 69 9.89 -6.18 20.18
CA ILE A 69 8.80 -5.25 20.46
C ILE A 69 8.40 -4.55 19.14
N PRO A 70 7.16 -4.74 18.63
CA PRO A 70 6.67 -4.05 17.44
C PRO A 70 6.44 -2.57 17.76
N PRO A 71 6.64 -1.62 16.82
CA PRO A 71 6.29 -0.22 17.07
C PRO A 71 4.80 -0.04 17.36
N TRP A 72 4.48 0.95 18.20
CA TRP A 72 3.12 1.19 18.65
C TRP A 72 2.09 1.36 17.52
N ASP A 73 2.47 1.92 16.37
CA ASP A 73 1.54 2.07 15.24
C ASP A 73 1.09 0.73 14.63
N VAL A 74 1.90 -0.33 14.76
CA VAL A 74 1.49 -1.70 14.40
C VAL A 74 0.43 -2.19 15.41
N VAL A 75 0.66 -1.97 16.71
CA VAL A 75 -0.29 -2.31 17.78
C VAL A 75 -1.60 -1.55 17.62
N ALA A 76 -1.54 -0.26 17.26
CA ALA A 76 -2.69 0.58 16.98
C ALA A 76 -3.53 0.03 15.81
N SER A 77 -2.89 -0.40 14.71
CA SER A 77 -3.59 -1.05 13.60
C SER A 77 -4.29 -2.37 14.00
N LEU A 78 -3.71 -3.17 14.89
CA LEU A 78 -4.38 -4.36 15.45
C LEU A 78 -5.55 -3.99 16.38
N LEU A 79 -5.47 -2.86 17.07
CA LEU A 79 -6.56 -2.30 17.89
C LEU A 79 -7.68 -1.67 17.03
N ASP A 80 -7.38 -1.20 15.82
CA ASP A 80 -8.37 -0.80 14.83
C ASP A 80 -9.16 -2.02 14.32
N ASP A 81 -8.49 -3.14 14.01
CA ASP A 81 -9.17 -4.40 13.66
C ASP A 81 -10.07 -4.87 14.82
N LEU A 82 -9.59 -4.81 16.06
CA LEU A 82 -10.40 -5.11 17.24
C LEU A 82 -11.59 -4.14 17.37
N THR A 83 -11.40 -2.86 17.05
CA THR A 83 -12.48 -1.85 17.04
C THR A 83 -13.53 -2.19 15.99
N VAL A 84 -13.13 -2.64 14.80
CA VAL A 84 -14.05 -3.11 13.74
C VAL A 84 -14.79 -4.37 14.17
N ARG A 85 -14.12 -5.33 14.84
CA ARG A 85 -14.70 -6.64 15.21
C ARG A 85 -15.53 -6.63 16.49
N ARG A 86 -15.18 -5.80 17.48
CA ARG A 86 -15.74 -5.80 18.85
C ARG A 86 -16.35 -4.45 19.27
N GLY A 87 -16.20 -3.42 18.45
CA GLY A 87 -16.68 -2.06 18.72
C GLY A 87 -15.76 -1.25 19.66
N PRO A 88 -15.83 0.09 19.59
CA PRO A 88 -14.91 0.98 20.32
C PRO A 88 -15.03 0.88 21.84
N ARG A 89 -16.19 0.46 22.37
CA ARG A 89 -16.40 0.27 23.82
C ARG A 89 -15.51 -0.83 24.41
N ARG A 90 -15.22 -1.89 23.64
CA ARG A 90 -14.32 -2.98 24.07
C ARG A 90 -12.86 -2.69 23.72
N ALA A 91 -12.61 -2.06 22.57
CA ALA A 91 -11.25 -1.77 22.12
C ALA A 91 -10.56 -0.64 22.91
N ARG A 92 -11.27 0.41 23.35
CA ARG A 92 -10.63 1.55 24.06
C ARG A 92 -9.95 1.17 25.39
N PRO A 93 -10.57 0.41 26.32
CA PRO A 93 -9.87 -0.04 27.53
C PRO A 93 -8.69 -0.96 27.21
N ARG A 94 -8.85 -1.85 26.21
CA ARG A 94 -7.80 -2.75 25.72
C ARG A 94 -6.59 -1.96 25.18
N ALA A 95 -6.83 -0.88 24.43
CA ALA A 95 -5.80 0.00 23.89
C ALA A 95 -5.03 0.75 24.98
N ALA A 96 -5.73 1.29 25.98
CA ALA A 96 -5.10 1.99 27.11
C ALA A 96 -4.20 1.04 27.92
N TRP A 97 -4.72 -0.15 28.27
CA TRP A 97 -3.97 -1.17 29.00
C TRP A 97 -2.76 -1.68 28.22
N LEU A 98 -2.91 -1.99 26.92
CA LEU A 98 -1.79 -2.37 26.06
C LEU A 98 -0.74 -1.26 25.92
N ARG A 99 -1.13 0.04 25.96
CA ARG A 99 -0.16 1.14 25.94
C ARG A 99 0.68 1.20 27.22
N THR A 100 0.10 0.88 28.38
CA THR A 100 0.85 0.75 29.63
C THR A 100 1.87 -0.38 29.57
N LEU A 101 1.45 -1.59 29.18
CA LEU A 101 2.36 -2.74 29.03
C LEU A 101 3.45 -2.49 27.97
N TYR A 102 3.10 -1.81 26.88
CA TYR A 102 4.04 -1.40 25.85
C TYR A 102 5.14 -0.47 26.40
N LEU A 103 4.77 0.56 27.15
CA LEU A 103 5.74 1.49 27.73
C LEU A 103 6.59 0.85 28.84
N ALA A 104 6.02 -0.07 29.62
CA ALA A 104 6.76 -0.87 30.59
C ALA A 104 7.80 -1.77 29.90
N SER A 105 7.41 -2.54 28.89
CA SER A 105 8.31 -3.42 28.14
C SER A 105 9.44 -2.68 27.44
N LEU A 106 9.19 -1.48 26.88
CA LEU A 106 10.25 -0.65 26.30
C LEU A 106 11.27 -0.19 27.35
N THR A 107 10.81 0.24 28.53
CA THR A 107 11.68 0.68 29.64
C THR A 107 12.54 -0.49 30.14
N ALA A 108 11.91 -1.62 30.44
CA ALA A 108 12.60 -2.82 30.91
C ALA A 108 13.63 -3.35 29.90
N CYS A 109 13.31 -3.35 28.60
CA CYS A 109 14.27 -3.73 27.55
C CYS A 109 15.44 -2.74 27.38
N ASP A 110 15.22 -1.45 27.64
CA ASP A 110 16.28 -0.43 27.62
C ASP A 110 17.14 -0.43 28.90
N GLU A 111 16.66 -1.07 29.98
CA GLU A 111 17.43 -1.36 31.20
C GLU A 111 18.19 -2.69 31.09
N ALA A 112 17.55 -3.75 30.59
CA ALA A 112 18.15 -5.07 30.35
C ALA A 112 19.28 -5.05 29.30
N ALA A 113 19.35 -4.03 28.45
CA ALA A 113 20.45 -3.82 27.49
C ALA A 113 21.84 -3.59 28.15
N GLY A 114 21.89 -3.37 29.47
CA GLY A 114 23.14 -3.18 30.21
C GLY A 114 23.71 -1.77 30.06
N ASP A 115 24.76 -1.61 29.24
CA ASP A 115 25.41 -0.31 29.03
C ASP A 115 24.46 0.70 28.35
N PRO A 116 24.07 1.80 29.03
CA PRO A 116 23.18 2.80 28.45
C PRO A 116 23.81 3.54 27.27
N ARG A 117 25.16 3.62 27.17
CA ARG A 117 25.84 4.28 26.04
C ARG A 117 25.74 3.44 24.77
N ARG A 118 26.03 2.14 24.86
CA ARG A 118 25.77 1.17 23.78
C ARG A 118 24.29 1.18 23.39
N ARG A 119 23.36 1.11 24.35
CA ARG A 119 21.92 1.13 24.03
C ARG A 119 21.50 2.43 23.35
N ALA A 120 22.02 3.57 23.77
CA ALA A 120 21.81 4.84 23.09
C ALA A 120 22.38 4.86 21.66
N ALA A 121 23.50 4.18 21.39
CA ALA A 121 24.02 4.02 20.02
C ALA A 121 23.09 3.18 19.14
N GLU A 122 22.63 2.02 19.63
CA GLU A 122 21.64 1.18 18.95
C GLU A 122 20.35 1.97 18.60
N LEU A 123 19.82 2.76 19.55
CA LEU A 123 18.64 3.61 19.29
C LEU A 123 18.92 4.75 18.30
N ARG A 124 20.13 5.31 18.25
CA ARG A 124 20.51 6.31 17.22
C ARG A 124 20.52 5.69 15.82
N ASP A 125 20.98 4.45 15.66
CA ASP A 125 20.98 3.76 14.37
C ASP A 125 19.56 3.42 13.90
N VAL A 126 18.69 2.99 14.82
CA VAL A 126 17.26 2.78 14.54
C VAL A 126 16.61 4.11 14.13
N LEU A 127 16.83 5.18 14.90
CA LEU A 127 16.33 6.52 14.59
C LEU A 127 16.84 7.03 13.23
N ALA A 128 18.11 6.79 12.89
CA ALA A 128 18.68 7.16 11.59
C ALA A 128 18.01 6.42 10.43
N ARG A 129 17.62 5.15 10.62
CA ARG A 129 16.79 4.40 9.65
C ARG A 129 15.39 4.99 9.55
N THR A 130 14.69 5.18 10.66
CA THR A 130 13.32 5.75 10.67
C THR A 130 13.27 7.18 10.12
N LEU A 131 14.32 7.99 10.30
CA LEU A 131 14.44 9.31 9.66
C LEU A 131 14.67 9.24 8.14
N ARG A 132 15.18 8.14 7.59
CA ARG A 132 15.20 7.90 6.15
C ARG A 132 13.81 7.49 5.64
N GLU A 133 13.11 6.63 6.39
CA GLU A 133 11.71 6.24 6.11
C GLU A 133 10.78 7.46 6.13
N GLN A 134 10.86 8.31 7.16
CA GLN A 134 10.06 9.54 7.27
C GLN A 134 10.29 10.50 6.10
N ARG A 135 11.55 10.68 5.67
CA ARG A 135 11.88 11.52 4.50
C ARG A 135 11.35 10.92 3.20
N HIS A 136 11.46 9.60 3.02
CA HIS A 136 10.91 8.91 1.86
C HIS A 136 9.38 9.04 1.79
N ALA A 137 8.67 8.82 2.89
CA ALA A 137 7.22 8.99 2.98
C ALA A 137 6.80 10.45 2.69
N ALA A 138 7.52 11.44 3.24
CA ALA A 138 7.26 12.86 2.95
C ALA A 138 7.52 13.23 1.48
N HIS A 139 8.55 12.67 0.85
CA HIS A 139 8.81 12.88 -0.59
C HIS A 139 7.72 12.23 -1.45
N ARG A 140 7.24 11.02 -1.09
CA ARG A 140 6.13 10.34 -1.75
C ARG A 140 4.82 11.13 -1.62
N GLU A 141 4.51 11.63 -0.42
CA GLU A 141 3.36 12.51 -0.18
C GLU A 141 3.43 13.77 -1.06
N GLN A 142 4.56 14.47 -1.09
CA GLN A 142 4.75 15.67 -1.91
C GLN A 142 4.68 15.39 -3.42
N ALA A 143 5.12 14.21 -3.87
CA ALA A 143 5.01 13.80 -5.27
C ALA A 143 3.56 13.53 -5.66
N LEU A 144 2.82 12.78 -4.83
CA LEU A 144 1.40 12.47 -5.04
C LEU A 144 0.52 13.72 -4.94
N ALA A 145 0.78 14.61 -3.99
CA ALA A 145 0.07 15.89 -3.88
C ALA A 145 0.29 16.79 -5.11
N ARG A 146 1.53 16.84 -5.64
CA ARG A 146 1.82 17.56 -6.89
C ARG A 146 1.16 16.92 -8.11
N ALA A 147 1.18 15.59 -8.21
CA ALA A 147 0.49 14.87 -9.28
C ALA A 147 -1.03 15.10 -9.25
N LEU A 148 -1.64 15.14 -8.07
CA LEU A 148 -3.06 15.40 -7.88
C LEU A 148 -3.45 16.85 -8.23
N VAL A 149 -2.58 17.84 -7.99
CA VAL A 149 -2.79 19.24 -8.41
C VAL A 149 -2.56 19.44 -9.91
N ALA A 150 -1.61 18.71 -10.51
CA ALA A 150 -1.29 18.81 -11.94
C ALA A 150 -2.21 17.97 -12.86
N GLY A 151 -2.97 17.02 -12.30
CA GLY A 151 -3.80 16.08 -13.05
C GLY A 151 -5.15 16.66 -13.47
N GLY A 152 -5.30 17.02 -14.74
CA GLY A 152 -6.54 17.54 -15.32
C GLY A 152 -7.61 16.49 -15.69
N HIS A 153 -7.56 15.26 -15.14
CA HIS A 153 -8.50 14.20 -15.51
C HIS A 153 -9.01 13.43 -14.27
N PRO A 154 -10.34 13.38 -14.02
CA PRO A 154 -10.89 12.85 -12.77
C PRO A 154 -10.67 11.34 -12.59
N ALA A 155 -10.57 10.59 -13.70
CA ALA A 155 -10.44 9.12 -13.77
C ALA A 155 -9.25 8.49 -13.02
N GLY A 156 -8.27 9.31 -12.61
CA GLY A 156 -7.13 8.88 -11.78
C GLY A 156 -7.04 9.60 -10.44
N ALA A 157 -7.91 10.59 -10.20
CA ALA A 157 -7.88 11.42 -9.00
C ALA A 157 -8.28 10.62 -7.74
N GLY A 158 -9.20 9.66 -7.86
CA GLY A 158 -9.58 8.77 -6.77
C GLY A 158 -8.41 7.94 -6.25
N ARG A 159 -7.70 7.25 -7.15
CA ARG A 159 -6.51 6.47 -6.80
C ARG A 159 -5.35 7.32 -6.29
N LEU A 160 -5.08 8.47 -6.93
CA LEU A 160 -4.05 9.40 -6.45
C LEU A 160 -4.40 9.97 -5.06
N ALA A 161 -5.67 10.21 -4.75
CA ALA A 161 -6.12 10.63 -3.43
C ALA A 161 -5.98 9.52 -2.38
N ALA A 162 -6.25 8.26 -2.75
CA ALA A 162 -6.06 7.10 -1.90
C ALA A 162 -4.57 6.84 -1.61
N ASP A 163 -3.71 6.85 -2.65
CA ASP A 163 -2.26 6.75 -2.51
C ASP A 163 -1.68 7.89 -1.66
N LEU A 164 -2.22 9.11 -1.80
CA LEU A 164 -1.84 10.28 -0.98
C LEU A 164 -2.28 10.13 0.48
N ALA A 165 -3.46 9.57 0.74
CA ALA A 165 -3.92 9.26 2.10
C ALA A 165 -3.00 8.22 2.76
N TRP A 166 -2.60 7.18 2.03
CA TRP A 166 -1.59 6.21 2.47
C TRP A 166 -0.24 6.85 2.76
N ALA A 167 0.29 7.69 1.85
CA ALA A 167 1.58 8.36 2.06
C ALA A 167 1.57 9.31 3.29
N ARG A 168 0.42 9.91 3.60
CA ARG A 168 0.20 10.70 4.82
C ARG A 168 0.21 9.82 6.08
N ASP A 169 -0.46 8.68 6.05
CA ASP A 169 -0.47 7.72 7.15
C ASP A 169 0.93 7.15 7.42
N ASP A 170 1.63 6.69 6.37
CA ASP A 170 3.04 6.24 6.46
C ASP A 170 3.94 7.32 7.08
N ARG A 171 3.80 8.58 6.65
CA ARG A 171 4.54 9.72 7.22
C ARG A 171 4.17 9.97 8.68
N ALA A 172 2.89 9.87 9.05
CA ALA A 172 2.44 10.03 10.43
C ALA A 172 3.02 8.94 11.33
N ARG A 173 2.97 7.67 10.91
CA ARG A 173 3.58 6.52 11.60
C ARG A 173 5.09 6.69 11.79
N ALA A 174 5.81 7.00 10.71
CA ALA A 174 7.25 7.24 10.78
C ALA A 174 7.59 8.43 11.70
N THR A 175 6.76 9.47 11.72
CA THR A 175 6.91 10.63 12.62
C THR A 175 6.69 10.25 14.09
N ALA A 176 5.68 9.43 14.40
CA ALA A 176 5.42 8.92 15.74
C ALA A 176 6.58 8.04 16.25
N ARG A 177 7.09 7.12 15.42
CA ARG A 177 8.28 6.31 15.73
C ARG A 177 9.52 7.17 16.00
N CYS A 178 9.77 8.18 15.15
CA CYS A 178 10.87 9.14 15.35
C CYS A 178 10.73 9.95 16.66
N ARG A 179 9.50 10.21 17.13
CA ARG A 179 9.25 10.88 18.41
C ARG A 179 9.59 9.96 19.58
N GLU A 180 9.04 8.74 19.59
CA GLU A 180 9.23 7.76 20.66
C GLU A 180 10.72 7.37 20.83
N LEU A 181 11.45 7.19 19.72
CA LEU A 181 12.90 6.93 19.74
C LEU A 181 13.72 8.11 20.30
N ARG A 182 13.29 9.36 20.07
CA ARG A 182 13.95 10.55 20.64
C ARG A 182 13.66 10.68 22.13
N GLU A 183 12.43 10.45 22.56
CA GLU A 183 12.03 10.48 23.97
C GLU A 183 12.83 9.45 24.78
N ARG A 184 13.01 8.23 24.26
CA ARG A 184 13.83 7.17 24.88
C ARG A 184 15.33 7.46 24.85
N LEU A 185 15.84 7.99 23.74
CA LEU A 185 17.24 8.42 23.67
C LEU A 185 17.55 9.52 24.70
N ALA A 186 16.64 10.48 24.90
CA ALA A 186 16.78 11.51 25.91
C ALA A 186 16.78 10.93 27.34
N ALA A 187 15.90 9.95 27.63
CA ALA A 187 15.89 9.27 28.92
C ALA A 187 17.19 8.49 29.21
N LEU A 188 17.75 7.80 28.20
CA LEU A 188 19.05 7.13 28.34
C LEU A 188 20.21 8.12 28.53
N VAL A 189 20.23 9.23 27.78
CA VAL A 189 21.26 10.26 27.95
C VAL A 189 21.18 10.88 29.36
N ALA A 190 19.98 11.22 29.85
CA ALA A 190 19.79 11.70 31.22
C ALA A 190 20.30 10.70 32.27
N ARG A 191 20.03 9.39 32.09
CA ARG A 191 20.57 8.32 32.96
C ARG A 191 22.10 8.22 32.95
N THR A 192 22.77 8.60 31.86
CA THR A 192 24.25 8.54 31.77
C THR A 192 24.97 9.70 32.48
N GLY A 193 24.25 10.70 32.99
CA GLY A 193 24.86 11.89 33.61
C GLY A 193 25.69 12.74 32.65
N ALA A 194 25.59 12.49 31.34
CA ALA A 194 26.29 13.24 30.30
C ALA A 194 25.61 14.60 30.11
N ASP A 195 26.11 15.61 30.80
CA ASP A 195 25.76 17.00 30.53
C ASP A 195 26.05 17.36 29.06
N PRO A 196 25.13 18.00 28.31
CA PRO A 196 25.34 18.35 26.91
C PRO A 196 26.43 19.41 26.65
N GLY A 197 27.12 19.92 27.68
CA GLY A 197 28.06 21.03 27.60
C GLY A 197 29.54 20.71 27.84
N HIS A 198 29.92 19.51 28.29
CA HIS A 198 31.32 19.23 28.61
C HIS A 198 32.04 18.46 27.49
N GLU A 199 32.81 19.18 26.68
CA GLU A 199 33.89 18.55 25.90
C GLU A 199 34.93 17.95 26.87
N PRO A 200 35.46 16.75 26.61
CA PRO A 200 36.58 16.22 27.36
C PRO A 200 37.86 16.92 26.91
N GLU A 201 38.34 17.88 27.72
CA GLU A 201 39.65 18.48 27.54
C GLU A 201 40.73 17.39 27.45
N HIS A 202 41.31 17.23 26.26
CA HIS A 202 42.53 16.46 26.10
C HIS A 202 43.68 17.30 26.65
N GLY A 203 43.97 17.17 27.94
CA GLY A 203 45.13 17.77 28.57
C GLY A 203 46.43 17.28 27.92
N PRO A 204 47.32 18.17 27.46
CA PRO A 204 48.66 17.80 27.01
C PRO A 204 49.69 18.03 28.12
N GLU A 205 50.34 16.95 28.55
CA GLU A 205 51.65 17.01 29.21
C GLU A 205 52.69 16.45 28.22
N HIS A 206 53.91 16.99 28.03
CA HIS A 206 54.69 17.98 28.79
C HIS A 206 55.49 18.90 27.83
N GLY A 207 56.13 19.97 28.35
CA GLY A 207 57.43 20.41 27.80
C GLY A 207 57.75 21.90 27.68
N LEU A 208 58.09 22.55 28.80
CA LEU A 208 59.10 23.63 28.95
C LEU A 208 59.17 24.79 27.93
N GLY A 209 58.85 26.01 28.37
CA GLY A 209 59.22 27.25 27.64
C GLY A 209 58.83 28.56 28.35
N SER A 210 59.82 29.30 28.87
CA SER A 210 59.62 30.59 29.55
C SER A 210 59.35 31.75 28.57
N GLY A 211 58.42 32.68 28.86
CA GLY A 211 58.21 33.85 27.98
C GLY A 211 57.04 34.80 28.27
N ARG A 212 57.12 35.58 29.37
CA ARG A 212 56.63 36.97 29.57
C ARG A 212 55.57 37.60 28.60
N LEU A 213 54.46 38.11 29.17
CA LEU A 213 53.44 38.97 28.54
C LEU A 213 54.00 40.26 27.89
N PRO A 214 53.31 40.81 26.86
CA PRO A 214 52.46 42.00 27.11
C PRO A 214 51.12 42.07 26.32
N SER A 215 50.31 43.09 26.67
CA SER A 215 48.94 43.40 26.20
C SER A 215 48.88 44.28 24.91
N PRO A 216 47.69 44.59 24.32
CA PRO A 216 47.52 44.80 22.87
C PRO A 216 47.32 46.26 22.38
N PRO A 217 47.29 46.49 21.04
CA PRO A 217 46.76 47.69 20.38
C PRO A 217 45.50 47.44 19.48
N PRO A 218 44.83 48.48 18.92
CA PRO A 218 43.37 48.51 18.67
C PRO A 218 42.93 48.46 17.16
N PRO A 219 41.62 48.58 16.80
CA PRO A 219 41.10 48.12 15.50
C PRO A 219 40.96 49.20 14.41
N SER A 220 40.86 48.77 13.14
CA SER A 220 40.46 49.59 12.00
C SER A 220 39.69 48.80 10.93
N GLY A 221 38.63 49.41 10.39
CA GLY A 221 38.04 49.07 9.08
C GLY A 221 38.05 50.32 8.19
N PRO A 222 37.23 50.46 7.14
CA PRO A 222 36.35 49.47 6.47
C PRO A 222 36.69 49.34 4.96
N VAL A 223 35.85 48.66 4.16
CA VAL A 223 35.15 49.21 2.97
C VAL A 223 34.16 48.17 2.41
N ARG A 224 33.09 48.64 1.76
CA ARG A 224 31.88 47.88 1.39
C ARG A 224 31.93 47.29 -0.02
N ALA A 225 31.23 46.17 -0.20
CA ALA A 225 30.28 46.02 -1.31
C ALA A 225 29.11 45.07 -0.94
N ARG A 226 27.87 45.56 -1.07
CA ARG A 226 26.61 44.79 -1.19
C ARG A 226 25.76 45.48 -2.25
N PRO A 227 24.96 44.72 -3.01
CA PRO A 227 23.50 44.92 -2.94
C PRO A 227 22.79 43.63 -2.47
N ARG A 228 21.84 43.68 -1.53
CA ARG A 228 20.36 43.87 -1.70
C ARG A 228 19.71 42.71 -2.47
N GLY A 229 18.65 42.03 -1.99
CA GLY A 229 17.88 42.04 -0.72
C GLY A 229 16.99 40.78 -0.70
N ALA A 230 16.64 40.17 0.44
CA ALA A 230 15.46 40.49 1.28
C ALA A 230 14.18 40.70 0.45
N ARG A 231 13.01 40.12 0.80
CA ARG A 231 12.34 40.11 2.12
C ARG A 231 11.36 38.90 2.22
N PHE A 232 10.78 38.47 3.35
CA PHE A 232 10.64 39.02 4.73
C PHE A 232 10.75 37.91 5.79
N ALA A 233 11.02 38.29 7.04
CA ALA A 233 10.85 37.46 8.24
C ALA A 233 9.45 37.64 8.87
N GLY A 234 9.02 36.69 9.72
CA GLY A 234 7.64 36.59 10.25
C GLY A 234 7.42 37.19 11.65
N LEU A 235 6.32 36.80 12.29
CA LEU A 235 5.97 37.11 13.68
C LEU A 235 4.96 36.08 14.25
N GLU A 236 4.81 36.07 15.57
CA GLU A 236 3.80 35.30 16.33
C GLU A 236 2.81 36.28 17.04
N THR A 237 1.88 35.94 17.95
CA THR A 237 1.54 34.69 18.66
C THR A 237 0.04 34.66 19.02
N GLY A 238 -0.60 33.49 18.98
CA GLY A 238 -1.69 33.13 19.91
C GLY A 238 -3.16 33.45 19.51
N ALA A 239 -4.01 32.41 19.56
CA ALA A 239 -5.36 32.42 20.14
C ALA A 239 -5.96 30.99 20.10
N ARG A 240 -6.91 30.71 21.00
CA ARG A 240 -7.51 29.38 21.26
C ARG A 240 -8.97 29.34 20.78
N ALA A 241 -9.38 28.29 20.07
CA ALA A 241 -10.81 27.98 19.83
C ALA A 241 -11.03 26.50 19.46
N ASP A 242 -11.70 25.75 20.34
CA ASP A 242 -12.61 24.63 20.01
C ASP A 242 -13.98 25.24 19.61
N PRO A 243 -14.94 24.56 18.94
CA PRO A 243 -15.26 23.12 18.97
C PRO A 243 -15.50 22.53 17.54
N ALA A 244 -16.16 21.40 17.26
CA ALA A 244 -16.97 20.46 18.06
C ALA A 244 -16.96 19.02 17.48
N ALA A 245 -17.65 18.07 18.13
CA ALA A 245 -18.02 16.77 17.57
C ALA A 245 -19.50 16.45 17.86
N ALA A 246 -20.21 15.88 16.88
CA ALA A 246 -21.59 15.39 17.02
C ALA A 246 -21.68 13.89 16.65
N PRO A 247 -22.42 13.06 17.39
CA PRO A 247 -22.48 11.61 17.16
C PRO A 247 -23.66 11.20 16.25
N ALA A 248 -23.45 10.18 15.42
CA ALA A 248 -24.52 9.48 14.71
C ALA A 248 -24.89 8.18 15.44
N GLY A 249 -26.20 7.92 15.58
CA GLY A 249 -26.77 6.78 16.30
C GLY A 249 -26.79 5.46 15.52
N PRO A 250 -27.20 4.35 16.17
CA PRO A 250 -27.16 3.01 15.59
C PRO A 250 -28.46 2.64 14.84
N VAL A 251 -28.33 1.72 13.87
CA VAL A 251 -29.45 0.96 13.26
C VAL A 251 -29.09 -0.53 13.22
N PRO A 252 -30.08 -1.44 13.28
CA PRO A 252 -29.89 -2.75 13.91
C PRO A 252 -29.36 -3.85 12.99
N ALA A 253 -28.81 -4.89 13.62
CA ALA A 253 -28.46 -6.15 12.97
C ALA A 253 -29.69 -7.06 12.79
N SER A 254 -29.67 -7.86 11.73
CA SER A 254 -30.49 -9.07 11.58
C SER A 254 -29.57 -10.26 11.36
N ALA A 255 -29.79 -11.35 12.07
CA ALA A 255 -29.05 -12.60 11.95
C ALA A 255 -29.96 -13.79 12.28
N VAL A 256 -30.04 -14.77 11.39
CA VAL A 256 -30.55 -16.13 11.65
C VAL A 256 -29.68 -17.13 10.85
N PRO A 257 -29.35 -18.34 11.34
CA PRO A 257 -28.18 -19.09 10.86
C PRO A 257 -28.45 -20.49 10.26
N ALA A 258 -27.41 -21.05 9.60
CA ALA A 258 -27.07 -22.48 9.52
C ALA A 258 -28.03 -23.41 8.70
N PRO A 259 -27.61 -24.64 8.27
CA PRO A 259 -26.49 -25.44 8.75
C PRO A 259 -25.55 -26.09 7.71
N ARG A 260 -24.48 -26.73 8.24
CA ARG A 260 -23.61 -27.67 7.53
C ARG A 260 -24.24 -29.08 7.52
N GLY A 261 -23.99 -29.85 6.47
CA GLY A 261 -24.25 -31.29 6.44
C GLY A 261 -23.49 -31.99 5.32
N ALA A 262 -22.50 -32.81 5.67
CA ALA A 262 -21.73 -33.59 4.70
C ALA A 262 -22.33 -34.99 4.52
N ARG A 263 -22.89 -35.28 3.32
CA ARG A 263 -22.99 -36.56 2.55
C ARG A 263 -23.25 -36.08 1.11
N PHE A 264 -22.54 -36.47 0.05
CA PHE A 264 -22.39 -37.81 -0.51
C PHE A 264 -20.97 -38.06 -1.07
N ALA A 265 -20.64 -39.33 -1.29
CA ALA A 265 -19.41 -39.76 -1.94
C ALA A 265 -19.66 -40.13 -3.42
N GLY A 266 -18.66 -39.88 -4.27
CA GLY A 266 -18.34 -40.68 -5.45
C GLY A 266 -19.29 -40.64 -6.65
N ALA A 267 -18.87 -39.92 -7.70
CA ALA A 267 -18.83 -40.40 -9.08
C ALA A 267 -17.96 -39.43 -9.90
N GLY A 268 -17.06 -39.95 -10.73
CA GLY A 268 -16.37 -39.14 -11.73
C GLY A 268 -17.20 -39.11 -13.02
N ASP A 269 -17.14 -38.00 -13.75
CA ASP A 269 -17.57 -37.95 -15.15
C ASP A 269 -16.67 -36.95 -15.90
N GLU A 270 -15.90 -37.44 -16.87
CA GLU A 270 -15.15 -36.59 -17.80
C GLU A 270 -16.10 -36.22 -18.95
N GLY A 271 -16.63 -34.99 -18.94
CA GLY A 271 -17.75 -34.60 -19.82
C GLY A 271 -17.65 -33.17 -20.37
N ASP A 272 -16.84 -33.00 -21.43
CA ASP A 272 -17.00 -32.02 -22.53
C ASP A 272 -17.77 -30.71 -22.24
N GLU A 273 -17.11 -29.70 -21.64
CA GLU A 273 -17.67 -28.34 -21.47
C GLU A 273 -17.69 -27.53 -22.79
N ARG A 274 -18.41 -28.05 -23.80
CA ARG A 274 -18.68 -27.32 -25.04
C ARG A 274 -19.89 -26.38 -24.89
N THR A 275 -19.66 -25.24 -24.23
CA THR A 275 -20.50 -24.02 -24.25
C THR A 275 -22.01 -24.22 -24.48
N ALA A 276 -22.70 -24.67 -23.42
CA ALA A 276 -24.15 -24.82 -23.44
C ALA A 276 -24.89 -23.49 -23.73
N ARG A 277 -25.40 -23.35 -24.95
CA ARG A 277 -26.29 -22.25 -25.35
C ARG A 277 -27.55 -22.25 -24.44
N PRO A 278 -27.97 -21.11 -23.86
CA PRO A 278 -29.14 -21.08 -22.98
C PRO A 278 -30.38 -21.55 -23.76
N LYS A 279 -31.08 -22.54 -23.20
CA LYS A 279 -32.12 -23.32 -23.90
C LYS A 279 -33.46 -22.59 -24.06
N ASP A 280 -33.63 -21.44 -23.40
CA ASP A 280 -34.84 -20.59 -23.51
C ASP A 280 -34.48 -19.10 -23.75
N PRO A 281 -34.90 -18.50 -24.88
CA PRO A 281 -34.80 -17.07 -25.13
C PRO A 281 -35.49 -16.18 -24.08
N ALA A 282 -36.58 -16.63 -23.46
CA ALA A 282 -37.30 -15.87 -22.44
C ALA A 282 -36.48 -15.70 -21.16
N GLU A 283 -35.81 -16.76 -20.70
CA GLU A 283 -34.87 -16.67 -19.57
C GLU A 283 -33.64 -15.78 -19.89
N ALA A 284 -33.15 -15.81 -21.13
CA ALA A 284 -32.06 -14.94 -21.56
C ALA A 284 -32.48 -13.46 -21.52
N ALA A 285 -33.68 -13.14 -22.02
CA ALA A 285 -34.26 -11.80 -21.94
C ALA A 285 -34.50 -11.37 -20.49
N ALA A 286 -35.03 -12.25 -19.63
CA ALA A 286 -35.26 -11.98 -18.22
C ALA A 286 -33.93 -11.70 -17.45
N ARG A 287 -32.87 -12.47 -17.72
CA ARG A 287 -31.52 -12.24 -17.18
C ARG A 287 -30.97 -10.88 -17.62
N ALA A 288 -31.06 -10.55 -18.92
CA ALA A 288 -30.61 -9.27 -19.44
C ALA A 288 -31.41 -8.07 -18.87
N ALA A 289 -32.72 -8.25 -18.64
CA ALA A 289 -33.54 -7.23 -17.97
C ALA A 289 -33.19 -7.06 -16.47
N ARG A 290 -32.84 -8.15 -15.77
CA ARG A 290 -32.32 -8.07 -14.38
C ARG A 290 -30.98 -7.35 -14.34
N ALA A 291 -30.05 -7.69 -15.23
CA ALA A 291 -28.75 -7.03 -15.34
C ALA A 291 -28.89 -5.51 -15.57
N ARG A 292 -29.79 -5.09 -16.48
CA ARG A 292 -30.09 -3.67 -16.71
C ARG A 292 -30.59 -2.97 -15.45
N ARG A 293 -31.59 -3.53 -14.76
CA ARG A 293 -32.11 -2.95 -13.49
C ARG A 293 -31.03 -2.82 -12.41
N GLU A 294 -30.18 -3.83 -12.25
CA GLU A 294 -29.06 -3.79 -11.29
C GLU A 294 -28.04 -2.69 -11.62
N CYS A 295 -27.78 -2.46 -12.92
CA CYS A 295 -26.96 -1.34 -13.39
C CYS A 295 -27.66 0.01 -13.16
N ASP A 296 -28.96 0.12 -13.43
CA ASP A 296 -29.76 1.33 -13.21
C ASP A 296 -29.76 1.77 -11.74
N GLU A 297 -29.96 0.82 -10.83
CA GLU A 297 -29.88 1.04 -9.38
C GLU A 297 -28.48 1.50 -8.97
N THR A 298 -27.44 0.92 -9.57
CA THR A 298 -26.04 1.29 -9.32
C THR A 298 -25.74 2.72 -9.81
N VAL A 299 -26.18 3.10 -11.01
CA VAL A 299 -26.04 4.45 -11.58
C VAL A 299 -26.82 5.48 -10.74
N ALA A 300 -28.08 5.19 -10.40
CA ALA A 300 -28.89 6.09 -9.57
C ALA A 300 -28.29 6.32 -8.17
N ARG A 301 -27.75 5.26 -7.55
CA ARG A 301 -27.03 5.35 -6.27
C ARG A 301 -25.75 6.17 -6.41
N LEU A 302 -24.99 5.97 -7.49
CA LEU A 302 -23.74 6.69 -7.76
C LEU A 302 -23.98 8.19 -7.98
N ALA A 303 -24.93 8.55 -8.84
CA ALA A 303 -25.36 9.93 -9.05
C ALA A 303 -25.82 10.59 -7.74
N GLY A 304 -26.59 9.87 -6.93
CA GLY A 304 -27.01 10.32 -5.59
C GLY A 304 -25.86 10.52 -4.59
N LEU A 305 -24.75 9.79 -4.71
CA LEU A 305 -23.54 9.98 -3.89
C LEU A 305 -22.73 11.19 -4.39
N ARG A 306 -22.52 11.30 -5.71
CA ARG A 306 -21.82 12.44 -6.35
C ARG A 306 -22.53 13.76 -6.06
N ALA A 307 -23.85 13.83 -6.20
CA ALA A 307 -24.66 15.02 -5.90
C ALA A 307 -24.59 15.49 -4.43
N ARG A 308 -24.25 14.58 -3.50
CA ARG A 308 -24.06 14.88 -2.07
C ARG A 308 -22.59 15.11 -1.69
N GLY A 309 -21.68 15.16 -2.66
CA GLY A 309 -20.24 15.30 -2.42
C GLY A 309 -19.58 14.08 -1.77
N ARG A 310 -20.26 12.92 -1.68
CA ARG A 310 -19.78 11.70 -1.01
C ARG A 310 -18.84 10.89 -1.91
N THR A 311 -17.76 11.52 -2.35
CA THR A 311 -16.84 10.99 -3.37
C THR A 311 -16.17 9.67 -2.98
N GLY A 312 -15.78 9.49 -1.72
CA GLY A 312 -15.19 8.23 -1.23
C GLY A 312 -16.15 7.04 -1.30
N GLU A 313 -17.44 7.26 -1.05
CA GLU A 313 -18.47 6.21 -1.17
C GLU A 313 -18.87 5.95 -2.62
N ALA A 314 -18.86 6.98 -3.47
CA ALA A 314 -19.02 6.82 -4.91
C ALA A 314 -17.90 5.94 -5.49
N HIS A 315 -16.64 6.19 -5.11
CA HIS A 315 -15.51 5.36 -5.49
C HIS A 315 -15.62 3.93 -4.93
N ALA A 316 -16.00 3.75 -3.66
CA ALA A 316 -16.21 2.41 -3.10
C ALA A 316 -17.30 1.61 -3.83
N LEU A 317 -18.36 2.26 -4.29
CA LEU A 317 -19.40 1.64 -5.13
C LEU A 317 -18.87 1.24 -6.51
N LEU A 318 -17.97 2.02 -7.10
CA LEU A 318 -17.31 1.68 -8.37
C LEU A 318 -16.34 0.50 -8.22
N CYS A 319 -15.56 0.44 -7.14
CA CYS A 319 -14.73 -0.73 -6.83
C CYS A 319 -15.58 -2.00 -6.61
N GLU A 320 -16.70 -1.88 -5.88
CA GLU A 320 -17.66 -2.97 -5.69
C GLU A 320 -18.23 -3.44 -7.05
N ALA A 321 -18.63 -2.49 -7.91
CA ALA A 321 -19.20 -2.78 -9.23
C ALA A 321 -18.19 -3.41 -10.20
N ALA A 322 -16.92 -2.99 -10.17
CA ALA A 322 -15.84 -3.58 -10.97
C ALA A 322 -15.58 -5.06 -10.60
N GLY A 323 -15.80 -5.43 -9.33
CA GLY A 323 -15.67 -6.80 -8.84
C GLY A 323 -16.88 -7.72 -9.06
N ARG A 324 -17.96 -7.23 -9.68
CA ARG A 324 -19.15 -8.03 -10.01
C ARG A 324 -18.90 -8.92 -11.26
N PRO A 325 -19.76 -9.93 -11.55
CA PRO A 325 -19.58 -10.79 -12.72
C PRO A 325 -19.38 -10.01 -14.02
N ALA A 326 -18.31 -10.34 -14.76
CA ALA A 326 -17.84 -9.60 -15.93
C ALA A 326 -18.92 -9.21 -16.97
N PRO A 327 -19.97 -10.03 -17.27
CA PRO A 327 -21.04 -9.62 -18.18
C PRO A 327 -21.81 -8.35 -17.79
N LEU A 328 -21.75 -7.91 -16.52
CA LEU A 328 -22.36 -6.66 -16.07
C LEU A 328 -21.54 -5.41 -16.45
N LEU A 329 -20.22 -5.53 -16.63
CA LEU A 329 -19.32 -4.41 -16.94
C LEU A 329 -19.72 -3.62 -18.22
N PRO A 330 -19.93 -4.26 -19.40
CA PRO A 330 -20.34 -3.52 -20.59
C PRO A 330 -21.69 -2.82 -20.42
N VAL A 331 -22.64 -3.44 -19.72
CA VAL A 331 -23.97 -2.88 -19.42
C VAL A 331 -23.83 -1.67 -18.50
N LEU A 332 -23.08 -1.77 -17.40
CA LEU A 332 -22.92 -0.67 -16.45
C LEU A 332 -22.26 0.55 -17.09
N VAL A 333 -21.23 0.35 -17.91
CA VAL A 333 -20.63 1.46 -18.67
C VAL A 333 -21.64 2.09 -19.62
N GLU A 334 -22.44 1.31 -20.37
CA GLU A 334 -23.47 1.85 -21.28
C GLU A 334 -24.47 2.75 -20.51
N ARG A 335 -24.86 2.33 -19.30
CA ARG A 335 -25.81 3.07 -18.45
C ARG A 335 -25.19 4.31 -17.78
N LEU A 336 -23.88 4.30 -17.51
CA LEU A 336 -23.13 5.47 -17.06
C LEU A 336 -22.96 6.49 -18.20
N GLU A 337 -22.63 6.06 -19.42
CA GLU A 337 -22.55 6.89 -20.62
C GLU A 337 -23.91 7.56 -20.90
N GLN A 338 -25.00 6.78 -20.86
CA GLN A 338 -26.38 7.28 -21.03
C GLN A 338 -26.83 8.23 -19.90
N ALA A 339 -26.13 8.26 -18.76
CA ALA A 339 -26.33 9.20 -17.66
C ALA A 339 -25.38 10.41 -17.69
N GLY A 340 -24.48 10.51 -18.70
CA GLY A 340 -23.47 11.57 -18.80
C GLY A 340 -22.34 11.46 -17.76
N MET A 341 -22.07 10.25 -17.27
CA MET A 341 -21.12 9.99 -16.19
C MET A 341 -19.76 9.46 -16.72
N ASP A 342 -19.21 10.10 -17.75
CA ASP A 342 -17.98 9.67 -18.44
C ASP A 342 -16.75 9.56 -17.51
N ALA A 343 -16.69 10.41 -16.48
CA ALA A 343 -15.66 10.33 -15.44
C ALA A 343 -15.76 9.02 -14.64
N ASP A 344 -16.97 8.61 -14.28
CA ASP A 344 -17.24 7.37 -13.55
C ASP A 344 -17.04 6.12 -14.44
N VAL A 345 -17.26 6.22 -15.76
CA VAL A 345 -16.86 5.17 -16.74
C VAL A 345 -15.36 4.95 -16.72
N ALA A 346 -14.58 6.02 -16.68
CA ALA A 346 -13.13 5.96 -16.69
C ALA A 346 -12.56 5.47 -15.34
N ASP A 347 -13.15 5.88 -14.20
CA ASP A 347 -12.91 5.29 -12.88
C ASP A 347 -13.22 3.76 -12.90
N LEU A 348 -14.39 3.35 -13.41
CA LEU A 348 -14.83 1.94 -13.45
C LEU A 348 -13.88 1.04 -14.25
N LEU A 349 -13.46 1.49 -15.44
CA LEU A 349 -12.52 0.75 -16.28
C LEU A 349 -11.12 0.66 -15.65
N TRP A 350 -10.70 1.70 -14.91
CA TRP A 350 -9.46 1.67 -14.15
C TRP A 350 -9.50 0.61 -13.04
N GLU A 351 -10.57 0.55 -12.26
CA GLU A 351 -10.75 -0.47 -11.23
C GLU A 351 -10.83 -1.89 -11.83
N ALA A 352 -11.52 -2.05 -12.97
CA ALA A 352 -11.55 -3.32 -13.71
C ALA A 352 -10.15 -3.74 -14.23
N ALA A 353 -9.29 -2.79 -14.63
CA ALA A 353 -7.90 -3.07 -15.01
C ALA A 353 -7.03 -3.55 -13.84
N CYS A 354 -7.44 -3.26 -12.60
CA CYS A 354 -6.75 -3.65 -11.36
C CYS A 354 -7.17 -5.04 -10.83
N LEU A 355 -8.15 -5.70 -11.46
CA LEU A 355 -8.62 -7.04 -11.07
C LEU A 355 -7.50 -8.12 -11.15
N PRO A 356 -7.63 -9.27 -10.46
CA PRO A 356 -6.74 -10.41 -10.65
C PRO A 356 -6.74 -10.90 -12.11
N PRO A 357 -5.68 -11.59 -12.59
CA PRO A 357 -5.50 -11.95 -14.00
C PRO A 357 -6.68 -12.64 -14.69
N GLY A 358 -7.35 -13.59 -14.02
CA GLY A 358 -8.54 -14.28 -14.55
C GLY A 358 -9.74 -13.33 -14.74
N PRO A 359 -10.27 -12.71 -13.66
CA PRO A 359 -11.34 -11.72 -13.76
C PRO A 359 -11.04 -10.54 -14.69
N LEU A 360 -9.77 -10.13 -14.84
CA LEU A 360 -9.35 -9.14 -15.85
C LEU A 360 -9.58 -9.66 -17.28
N ALA A 361 -9.24 -10.92 -17.57
CA ALA A 361 -9.48 -11.53 -18.87
C ALA A 361 -10.97 -11.72 -19.15
N GLU A 362 -11.77 -12.10 -18.14
CA GLU A 362 -13.23 -12.16 -18.23
C GLU A 362 -13.84 -10.79 -18.54
N ALA A 363 -13.39 -9.72 -17.85
CA ALA A 363 -13.83 -8.34 -18.08
C ALA A 363 -13.49 -7.86 -19.50
N ALA A 364 -12.26 -8.13 -19.96
CA ALA A 364 -11.85 -7.84 -21.33
C ALA A 364 -12.69 -8.61 -22.37
N GLY A 365 -13.00 -9.89 -22.09
CA GLY A 365 -13.87 -10.73 -22.90
C GLY A 365 -15.32 -10.24 -22.97
N ALA A 366 -15.90 -9.82 -21.85
CA ALA A 366 -17.24 -9.26 -21.79
C ALA A 366 -17.35 -7.95 -22.59
N LEU A 367 -16.37 -7.05 -22.48
CA LEU A 367 -16.29 -5.84 -23.30
C LEU A 367 -16.15 -6.18 -24.80
N ALA A 368 -15.30 -7.14 -25.15
CA ALA A 368 -15.13 -7.57 -26.54
C ALA A 368 -16.40 -8.21 -27.12
N ALA A 369 -17.08 -9.08 -26.37
CA ALA A 369 -18.34 -9.72 -26.76
C ALA A 369 -19.48 -8.72 -26.92
N ALA A 370 -19.47 -7.62 -26.16
CA ALA A 370 -20.39 -6.49 -26.31
C ALA A 370 -20.03 -5.52 -27.46
N GLY A 371 -18.99 -5.81 -28.27
CA GLY A 371 -18.52 -4.95 -29.35
C GLY A 371 -17.73 -3.71 -28.89
N ARG A 372 -17.44 -3.59 -27.60
CA ARG A 372 -16.84 -2.40 -26.96
C ARG A 372 -15.30 -2.46 -27.00
N ALA A 373 -14.78 -2.65 -28.22
CA ALA A 373 -13.34 -2.85 -28.47
C ALA A 373 -12.46 -1.68 -28.01
N GLY A 374 -12.97 -0.45 -28.07
CA GLY A 374 -12.28 0.74 -27.56
C GLY A 374 -12.03 0.67 -26.05
N ASP A 375 -13.03 0.23 -25.28
CA ASP A 375 -12.99 0.11 -23.82
C ASP A 375 -12.09 -1.05 -23.39
N CYS A 376 -12.24 -2.20 -24.06
CA CYS A 376 -11.36 -3.35 -23.89
C CYS A 376 -9.89 -2.94 -24.08
N GLY A 377 -9.59 -2.19 -25.14
CA GLY A 377 -8.26 -1.63 -25.38
C GLY A 377 -7.80 -0.62 -24.31
N ARG A 378 -8.69 0.20 -23.72
CA ARG A 378 -8.32 1.10 -22.60
C ARG A 378 -7.93 0.29 -21.36
N LEU A 379 -8.75 -0.68 -20.97
CA LEU A 379 -8.53 -1.58 -19.84
C LEU A 379 -7.21 -2.38 -19.98
N LEU A 380 -6.95 -2.95 -21.17
CA LEU A 380 -5.71 -3.70 -21.43
C LEU A 380 -4.47 -2.80 -21.41
N ARG A 381 -4.57 -1.56 -21.90
CA ARG A 381 -3.46 -0.59 -21.80
C ARG A 381 -3.19 -0.14 -20.37
N GLN A 382 -4.21 -0.01 -19.52
CA GLN A 382 -4.04 0.27 -18.09
C GLN A 382 -3.35 -0.90 -17.36
N ALA A 383 -3.75 -2.14 -17.66
CA ALA A 383 -3.14 -3.35 -17.08
C ALA A 383 -1.64 -3.54 -17.41
N ALA A 384 -1.11 -2.87 -18.44
CA ALA A 384 0.32 -2.89 -18.77
C ALA A 384 1.25 -2.25 -17.71
N ALA A 385 0.70 -1.53 -16.73
CA ALA A 385 1.44 -0.96 -15.60
C ALA A 385 1.78 -1.98 -14.48
N ARG A 386 1.23 -3.20 -14.53
CA ARG A 386 1.41 -4.24 -13.50
C ARG A 386 2.82 -4.85 -13.51
N PRO A 387 3.30 -5.48 -12.42
CA PRO A 387 4.57 -6.23 -12.42
C PRO A 387 4.65 -7.25 -13.56
N ALA A 388 5.86 -7.56 -14.07
CA ALA A 388 6.04 -8.43 -15.24
C ALA A 388 5.38 -9.82 -15.07
N ALA A 389 5.45 -10.41 -13.88
CA ALA A 389 4.79 -11.69 -13.57
C ALA A 389 3.25 -11.61 -13.63
N GLU A 390 2.65 -10.48 -13.23
CA GLU A 390 1.20 -10.28 -13.33
C GLU A 390 0.75 -10.00 -14.77
N VAL A 391 1.57 -9.29 -15.55
CA VAL A 391 1.37 -9.12 -17.00
C VAL A 391 1.40 -10.48 -17.70
N ALA A 392 2.37 -11.34 -17.34
CA ALA A 392 2.48 -12.70 -17.88
C ALA A 392 1.22 -13.52 -17.58
N ALA A 393 0.77 -13.53 -16.32
CA ALA A 393 -0.45 -14.22 -15.90
C ALA A 393 -1.71 -13.68 -16.60
N ALA A 394 -1.81 -12.36 -16.80
CA ALA A 394 -2.94 -11.76 -17.52
C ALA A 394 -2.92 -12.10 -19.02
N ALA A 395 -1.75 -12.11 -19.66
CA ALA A 395 -1.60 -12.54 -21.05
C ALA A 395 -1.94 -14.02 -21.24
N LEU A 396 -1.55 -14.89 -20.31
CA LEU A 396 -1.94 -16.31 -20.29
C LEU A 396 -3.44 -16.50 -20.08
N ALA A 397 -4.06 -15.78 -19.13
CA ALA A 397 -5.50 -15.84 -18.90
C ALA A 397 -6.30 -15.39 -20.14
N LEU A 398 -5.88 -14.31 -20.79
CA LEU A 398 -6.46 -13.86 -22.07
C LEU A 398 -6.27 -14.90 -23.17
N HIS A 399 -5.09 -15.51 -23.29
CA HIS A 399 -4.81 -16.52 -24.30
C HIS A 399 -5.66 -17.79 -24.10
N GLY A 400 -5.74 -18.30 -22.86
CA GLY A 400 -6.56 -19.45 -22.49
C GLY A 400 -8.06 -19.23 -22.67
N ALA A 401 -8.54 -17.99 -22.49
CA ALA A 401 -9.91 -17.58 -22.79
C ALA A 401 -10.19 -17.38 -24.30
N GLY A 402 -9.24 -17.69 -25.19
CA GLY A 402 -9.36 -17.48 -26.64
C GLY A 402 -9.20 -16.02 -27.10
N LEU A 403 -8.90 -15.09 -26.18
CA LEU A 403 -8.74 -13.66 -26.42
C LEU A 403 -7.30 -13.30 -26.84
N GLY A 404 -6.73 -14.07 -27.79
CA GLY A 404 -5.35 -13.91 -28.23
C GLY A 404 -5.02 -12.52 -28.77
N SER A 405 -5.97 -11.84 -29.43
CA SER A 405 -5.83 -10.44 -29.86
C SER A 405 -5.75 -9.47 -28.67
N GLY A 406 -6.45 -9.76 -27.57
CA GLY A 406 -6.36 -9.01 -26.31
C GLY A 406 -5.00 -9.22 -25.61
N ALA A 407 -4.49 -10.45 -25.59
CA ALA A 407 -3.15 -10.73 -25.09
C ALA A 407 -2.06 -9.96 -25.86
N VAL A 408 -2.18 -9.92 -27.20
CA VAL A 408 -1.29 -9.12 -28.06
C VAL A 408 -1.43 -7.61 -27.80
N GLU A 409 -2.64 -7.07 -27.61
CA GLU A 409 -2.82 -5.63 -27.31
C GLU A 409 -2.23 -5.25 -25.94
N LEU A 410 -2.39 -6.08 -24.92
CA LEU A 410 -1.74 -5.93 -23.61
C LEU A 410 -0.21 -5.91 -23.74
N LEU A 411 0.36 -6.90 -24.42
CA LEU A 411 1.82 -6.97 -24.62
C LEU A 411 2.33 -5.83 -25.52
N SER A 412 1.55 -5.35 -26.49
CA SER A 412 1.91 -4.17 -27.30
C SER A 412 1.94 -2.89 -26.46
N ALA A 413 1.08 -2.79 -25.44
CA ALA A 413 1.14 -1.70 -24.48
C ALA A 413 2.42 -1.75 -23.61
N VAL A 414 2.80 -2.95 -23.16
CA VAL A 414 4.05 -3.20 -22.41
C VAL A 414 5.29 -2.85 -23.24
N VAL A 415 5.35 -3.30 -24.50
CA VAL A 415 6.48 -3.01 -25.42
C VAL A 415 6.61 -1.51 -25.73
N ARG A 416 5.50 -0.74 -25.74
CA ARG A 416 5.54 0.72 -25.87
C ARG A 416 6.04 1.40 -24.60
N ALA A 417 5.63 0.93 -23.43
CA ALA A 417 5.88 1.58 -22.15
C ALA A 417 7.27 1.26 -21.54
N ARG A 418 7.88 0.12 -21.89
CA ARG A 418 9.08 -0.42 -21.20
C ARG A 418 10.33 -0.50 -22.08
N ARG A 419 11.46 -0.77 -21.44
CA ARG A 419 12.69 -1.20 -22.12
C ARG A 419 12.53 -2.62 -22.68
N PRO A 420 13.26 -3.01 -23.74
CA PRO A 420 13.18 -4.35 -24.30
C PRO A 420 13.44 -5.47 -23.27
N GLU A 421 14.35 -5.24 -22.33
CA GLU A 421 14.70 -6.16 -21.25
C GLU A 421 13.52 -6.38 -20.29
N GLU A 422 12.96 -5.29 -19.75
CA GLU A 422 11.80 -5.27 -18.85
C GLU A 422 10.51 -5.80 -19.50
N ALA A 423 10.40 -5.72 -20.83
CA ALA A 423 9.30 -6.29 -21.59
C ALA A 423 9.49 -7.80 -21.82
N ALA A 424 10.73 -8.27 -22.00
CA ALA A 424 11.05 -9.69 -22.14
C ALA A 424 10.83 -10.48 -20.84
N GLU A 425 10.96 -9.86 -19.66
CA GLU A 425 10.59 -10.49 -18.37
C GLU A 425 9.17 -11.08 -18.37
N ALA A 426 8.24 -10.50 -19.14
CA ALA A 426 6.87 -10.99 -19.22
C ALA A 426 6.76 -12.42 -19.81
N VAL A 427 7.75 -12.94 -20.54
CA VAL A 427 7.71 -14.33 -21.04
C VAL A 427 8.25 -15.36 -20.05
N ALA A 428 8.81 -14.94 -18.91
CA ALA A 428 9.50 -15.86 -17.99
C ALA A 428 8.58 -16.92 -17.35
N ALA A 429 7.28 -16.62 -17.20
CA ALA A 429 6.32 -17.54 -16.59
C ALA A 429 5.96 -18.73 -17.51
N ASP A 430 5.85 -18.49 -18.81
CA ASP A 430 5.68 -19.53 -19.84
C ASP A 430 6.31 -19.02 -21.16
N PRO A 431 7.59 -19.35 -21.40
CA PRO A 431 8.27 -18.91 -22.61
C PRO A 431 7.67 -19.50 -23.89
N ALA A 432 7.01 -20.66 -23.83
CA ALA A 432 6.46 -21.32 -25.01
C ALA A 432 5.18 -20.62 -25.49
N ALA A 433 4.25 -20.32 -24.58
CA ALA A 433 3.02 -19.60 -24.91
C ALA A 433 3.26 -18.10 -25.14
N LEU A 434 4.13 -17.45 -24.36
CA LEU A 434 4.23 -15.98 -24.35
C LEU A 434 5.24 -15.41 -25.36
N THR A 435 6.28 -16.17 -25.77
CA THR A 435 7.25 -15.66 -26.77
C THR A 435 6.59 -15.30 -28.10
N PRO A 436 5.72 -16.14 -28.71
CA PRO A 436 5.05 -15.79 -29.97
C PRO A 436 4.16 -14.55 -29.84
N LEU A 437 3.45 -14.44 -28.71
CA LEU A 437 2.55 -13.30 -28.42
C LEU A 437 3.33 -12.00 -28.23
N LEU A 438 4.48 -12.03 -27.53
CA LEU A 438 5.33 -10.85 -27.35
C LEU A 438 5.99 -10.41 -28.66
N LEU A 439 6.41 -11.34 -29.51
CA LEU A 439 6.98 -11.03 -30.83
C LEU A 439 5.93 -10.43 -31.77
N ALA A 440 4.71 -10.99 -31.81
CA ALA A 440 3.59 -10.41 -32.55
C ALA A 440 3.22 -9.00 -32.03
N ALA A 441 3.21 -8.83 -30.71
CA ALA A 441 2.98 -7.55 -30.06
C ALA A 441 4.07 -6.50 -30.36
N ALA A 442 5.34 -6.91 -30.46
CA ALA A 442 6.45 -6.03 -30.82
C ALA A 442 6.42 -5.67 -32.31
N ALA A 443 6.07 -6.61 -33.19
CA ALA A 443 5.84 -6.37 -34.62
C ALA A 443 4.75 -5.31 -34.86
N ARG A 444 3.63 -5.40 -34.12
CA ARG A 444 2.53 -4.41 -34.12
C ARG A 444 2.94 -3.02 -33.60
N VAL A 445 4.13 -2.88 -32.99
CA VAL A 445 4.70 -1.59 -32.56
C VAL A 445 5.72 -1.07 -33.58
N SER A 446 6.73 -1.88 -33.97
CA SER A 446 7.65 -1.59 -35.10
C SER A 446 8.64 -2.75 -35.33
N ASP A 447 9.19 -2.85 -36.55
CA ASP A 447 10.31 -3.76 -36.87
C ASP A 447 11.58 -3.52 -36.04
N ARG A 448 11.78 -2.31 -35.51
CA ARG A 448 12.88 -2.04 -34.58
C ARG A 448 12.61 -2.73 -33.25
N ARG A 449 11.45 -2.47 -32.63
CA ARG A 449 11.07 -3.10 -31.35
C ARG A 449 11.01 -4.62 -31.44
N ARG A 450 10.55 -5.18 -32.56
CA ARG A 450 10.62 -6.63 -32.81
C ARG A 450 12.05 -7.15 -32.72
N ARG A 451 12.99 -6.57 -33.47
CA ARG A 451 14.42 -6.96 -33.46
C ARG A 451 15.09 -6.75 -32.10
N ASP A 452 14.74 -5.68 -31.39
CA ASP A 452 15.25 -5.42 -30.04
C ASP A 452 14.85 -6.55 -29.06
N ILE A 453 13.58 -6.97 -29.09
CA ILE A 453 13.06 -8.08 -28.28
C ILE A 453 13.64 -9.43 -28.71
N GLU A 454 13.72 -9.71 -30.02
CA GLU A 454 14.38 -10.92 -30.55
C GLU A 454 15.82 -11.03 -30.03
N GLY A 455 16.57 -9.92 -30.05
CA GLY A 455 17.94 -9.86 -29.55
C GLY A 455 18.06 -10.09 -28.03
N VAL A 456 17.12 -9.57 -27.22
CA VAL A 456 17.07 -9.83 -25.78
C VAL A 456 16.78 -11.31 -25.50
N LEU A 457 15.74 -11.86 -26.12
CA LEU A 457 15.32 -13.25 -25.91
C LEU A 457 16.39 -14.26 -26.37
N ALA A 458 17.12 -13.94 -27.45
CA ALA A 458 18.25 -14.76 -27.90
C ALA A 458 19.41 -14.78 -26.89
N ARG A 459 19.68 -13.68 -26.18
CA ARG A 459 20.72 -13.59 -25.14
C ARG A 459 20.30 -14.24 -23.81
N GLY A 460 19.00 -14.30 -23.53
CA GLY A 460 18.45 -14.86 -22.29
C GLY A 460 18.25 -16.38 -22.29
N ARG A 461 18.35 -17.05 -23.44
CA ARG A 461 18.28 -18.52 -23.50
C ARG A 461 19.64 -19.13 -23.10
N PRO A 462 19.70 -20.03 -22.09
CA PRO A 462 20.90 -20.81 -21.87
C PRO A 462 21.20 -21.62 -23.13
N VAL A 463 22.44 -21.60 -23.60
CA VAL A 463 22.87 -22.41 -24.75
C VAL A 463 22.78 -23.87 -24.32
N ALA A 464 21.75 -24.58 -24.82
CA ALA A 464 21.70 -26.02 -24.72
C ALA A 464 22.95 -26.59 -25.39
N GLY A 465 23.77 -27.32 -24.62
CA GLY A 465 25.02 -27.90 -25.10
C GLY A 465 24.80 -28.82 -26.30
N ARG A 466 25.76 -28.80 -27.22
CA ARG A 466 25.92 -29.84 -28.24
C ARG A 466 26.58 -31.07 -27.62
#